data_AF-A0A316DSF0-F1
#
_entry.id   AF-A0A316DSF0-F1
#
_cell.length_a   1.000
_cell.length_b   1.000
_cell.length_c   1.000
_cell.angle_alpha   90.00
_cell.angle_beta   90.00
_cell.angle_gamma   90.00
#
_symmetry.space_group_name_H-M   'P 1'
#
loop_
_entity.id
_entity.type
_entity.pdbx_description
1 polymer ?
#
loop_
_entity_poly.entity_id
_entity_poly.type
_entity_poly.pdbx_seq_one_letter_code
_entity_poly.pdbx_strand_id
1 'polypeptide(L)' 'METQLDPEVFFRANRQLVVNIQAVKEVTPYFKGRLYLLLEPAPEGDQIISSGKANAFKEWLDM' A
#
# COMPACT_ATOMS: atom_id res chain seq x y z
N MET A 1 20.27 16.56 -6.39
CA MET A 1 19.12 16.03 -7.16
C MET A 1 18.43 15.03 -6.24
N GLU A 2 17.32 15.46 -5.67
CA GLU A 2 16.63 14.74 -4.61
C GLU A 2 15.69 13.71 -5.24
N THR A 3 16.02 12.44 -5.08
CA THR A 3 15.34 11.28 -5.64
C THR A 3 13.94 11.17 -5.05
N GLN A 4 12.95 11.82 -5.68
CA GLN A 4 11.55 11.56 -5.37
C GLN A 4 11.21 10.17 -5.93
N LEU A 5 10.67 9.30 -5.09
CA LEU A 5 10.18 8.00 -5.51
C LEU A 5 9.03 8.20 -6.50
N ASP A 6 9.06 7.47 -7.63
CA ASP A 6 8.03 7.54 -8.66
C ASP A 6 6.65 7.20 -8.08
N PRO A 7 5.67 8.13 -8.12
CA PRO A 7 4.36 7.92 -7.50
C PRO A 7 3.53 6.84 -8.20
N GLU A 8 3.87 6.49 -9.44
CA GLU A 8 3.27 5.39 -10.18
C GLU A 8 3.73 4.01 -9.65
N VAL A 9 4.94 3.95 -9.10
CA VAL A 9 5.57 2.71 -8.61
C VAL A 9 5.50 2.62 -7.09
N PHE A 10 5.43 3.76 -6.39
CA PHE A 10 5.47 3.83 -4.94
C PHE A 10 4.26 4.54 -4.35
N PHE A 11 3.53 3.85 -3.47
CA PHE A 11 2.41 4.41 -2.72
C PHE A 11 2.76 4.63 -1.25
N ARG A 12 2.52 5.85 -0.76
CA ARG A 12 2.67 6.14 0.68
C ARG A 12 1.43 5.70 1.45
N ALA A 13 1.43 4.43 1.85
CA ALA A 13 0.42 3.81 2.69
C ALA A 13 0.18 4.60 3.99
N ASN A 14 1.25 4.93 4.71
CA ASN A 14 1.18 5.74 5.93
C ASN A 14 2.47 6.57 6.12
N ARG A 15 2.61 7.30 7.23
CA ARG A 15 3.80 8.15 7.47
C ARG A 15 5.10 7.35 7.63
N GLN A 16 5.02 6.06 7.93
CA GLN A 16 6.14 5.16 8.21
C GLN A 16 6.34 4.11 7.11
N LEU A 17 5.42 4.00 6.15
CA LEU A 17 5.42 2.96 5.12
C LEU A 17 5.19 3.52 3.72
N VAL A 18 6.11 3.19 2.83
CA VAL A 18 5.99 3.35 1.38
C VAL A 18 6.00 1.96 0.76
N VAL A 19 4.98 1.65 -0.01
CA VAL A 19 4.76 0.36 -0.65
C VAL A 19 5.16 0.47 -2.12
N ASN A 20 5.95 -0.47 -2.61
CA ASN A 20 6.23 -0.61 -4.04
C ASN A 20 5.16 -1.49 -4.69
N ILE A 21 4.66 -1.13 -5.87
CA ILE A 21 3.62 -1.89 -6.58
C ILE A 21 4.05 -3.33 -6.88
N GLN A 22 5.33 -3.55 -7.19
CA GLN A 22 5.89 -4.88 -7.43
C GLN A 22 5.99 -5.74 -6.17
N ALA A 23 6.00 -5.11 -4.99
CA ALA A 23 6.00 -5.82 -3.72
C ALA A 23 4.58 -6.26 -3.31
N VAL A 24 3.52 -5.71 -3.92
CA VAL A 24 2.14 -6.06 -3.57
C VAL A 24 1.80 -7.43 -4.14
N LYS A 25 1.73 -8.43 -3.26
CA LYS A 25 1.37 -9.80 -3.62
C LYS A 25 -0.14 -10.00 -3.63
N GLU A 26 -0.83 -9.49 -2.61
CA GLU A 26 -2.27 -9.58 -2.50
C GLU A 26 -2.85 -8.42 -1.69
N VAL A 27 -4.06 -8.00 -2.05
CA VAL A 27 -4.82 -6.97 -1.34
C VAL A 27 -6.18 -7.55 -0.96
N THR A 28 -6.44 -7.66 0.33
CA THR A 28 -7.71 -8.19 0.84
C THR A 28 -8.47 -7.15 1.65
N PRO A 29 -9.81 -7.09 1.52
CA PRO A 29 -10.62 -6.24 2.37
C PRO A 29 -10.53 -6.69 3.83
N TYR A 30 -10.38 -5.72 4.72
CA TYR A 30 -10.24 -5.92 6.16
C TYR A 30 -11.33 -5.16 6.93
N PHE A 31 -11.40 -5.40 8.24
CA PHE A 31 -12.45 -4.85 9.10
C PHE A 31 -12.55 -3.32 9.02
N LYS A 32 -13.78 -2.80 9.10
CA LYS A 32 -14.10 -1.35 9.02
C LYS A 32 -13.64 -0.66 7.72
N GLY A 33 -13.70 -1.38 6.59
CA GLY A 33 -13.36 -0.84 5.27
C GLY A 33 -11.86 -0.56 5.08
N ARG A 34 -11.02 -1.20 5.89
CA ARG A 34 -9.56 -1.18 5.75
C ARG A 34 -9.12 -2.19 4.69
N LEU A 35 -7.86 -2.13 4.27
CA LEU A 35 -7.26 -3.15 3.42
C LEU A 35 -6.08 -3.79 4.14
N TYR A 36 -5.95 -5.10 4.00
CA TYR A 36 -4.79 -5.86 4.40
C TYR A 36 -3.90 -6.07 3.18
N LEU A 37 -2.62 -5.73 3.30
CA LEU A 37 -1.63 -5.91 2.25
C LEU A 37 -0.73 -7.08 2.57
N LEU A 38 -0.69 -8.05 1.66
CA LEU A 38 0.34 -9.06 1.64
C LEU A 38 1.46 -8.55 0.72
N LEU A 39 2.64 -8.35 1.28
CA LEU A 39 3.81 -7.85 0.55
C LEU A 39 4.90 -8.93 0.44
N GLU A 40 5.70 -8.88 -0.62
CA GLU A 40 6.86 -9.74 -0.84
C GLU A 40 8.10 -8.88 -1.22
N PRO A 41 9.20 -8.91 -0.44
CA PRO A 41 9.35 -9.62 0.83
C PRO A 41 8.41 -9.08 1.91
N ALA A 42 7.96 -9.96 2.80
CA ALA A 42 7.04 -9.60 3.88
C ALA A 42 7.76 -8.69 4.89
N PRO A 43 7.31 -7.43 5.08
CA PRO A 43 7.85 -6.57 6.11
C PRO A 43 7.39 -7.01 7.50
N GLU A 44 8.05 -6.50 8.54
CA GLU A 44 7.63 -6.75 9.92
C GLU A 44 6.27 -6.10 10.22
N GLY A 45 5.36 -6.90 10.78
CA GLY A 45 4.02 -6.48 11.20
C GLY A 45 2.97 -6.47 10.09
N ASP A 46 1.72 -6.29 10.50
CA ASP A 46 0.57 -6.28 9.58
C ASP A 46 0.48 -4.96 8.81
N GLN A 47 0.44 -5.07 7.49
CA GLN A 47 0.36 -3.91 6.61
C GLN A 47 -1.10 -3.56 6.33
N ILE A 48 -1.67 -2.74 7.21
CA ILE A 48 -3.08 -2.35 7.14
C ILE A 48 -3.22 -0.92 6.60
N ILE A 49 -3.91 -0.77 5.48
CA ILE A 49 -4.33 0.52 4.94
C ILE A 49 -5.63 0.94 5.62
N SER A 50 -5.64 2.16 6.16
CA SER A 50 -6.83 2.76 6.77
C SER A 50 -7.93 2.98 5.73
N SER A 51 -9.18 2.94 6.14
CA SER A 51 -10.34 3.13 5.26
C SER A 51 -10.32 4.44 4.46
N GLY A 52 -9.82 5.53 5.04
CA GLY A 52 -9.66 6.81 4.33
C GLY A 52 -8.64 6.80 3.18
N LYS A 53 -7.73 5.82 3.15
CA LYS A 53 -6.77 5.61 2.06
C LYS A 53 -7.04 4.34 1.25
N ALA A 54 -8.01 3.53 1.64
CA ALA A 54 -8.32 2.28 0.97
C ALA A 54 -8.74 2.51 -0.47
N ASN A 55 -9.59 3.52 -0.73
CA ASN A 55 -10.01 3.83 -2.10
C ASN A 55 -8.83 4.30 -2.96
N ALA A 56 -8.07 5.28 -2.47
CA ALA A 56 -6.90 5.80 -3.17
C ALA A 56 -5.85 4.72 -3.45
N PHE A 57 -5.71 3.73 -2.57
CA PHE A 57 -4.79 2.60 -2.78
C PHE A 57 -5.28 1.64 -3.87
N LYS A 58 -6.59 1.38 -3.94
CA LYS A 58 -7.18 0.56 -5.01
C LYS A 58 -7.08 1.26 -6.36
N GLU A 59 -7.41 2.56 -6.40
CA GLU A 59 -7.29 3.39 -7.60
C GLU A 59 -5.84 3.43 -8.09
N TRP A 60 -4.87 3.50 -7.17
CA TRP A 60 -3.46 3.43 -7.51
C TRP A 60 -3.01 2.06 -8.06
N LEU A 61 -3.64 0.97 -7.62
CA LEU A 61 -3.41 -0.37 -8.15
C LEU A 61 -4.18 -0.67 -9.44
N ASP A 62 -4.97 0.30 -9.95
CA ASP A 62 -5.86 0.12 -11.10
C ASP A 62 -6.89 -1.02 -10.89
N MET A 63 -7.40 -1.17 -9.66
CA MET A 63 -8.35 -2.21 -9.23
C MET A 63 -9.79 -1.71 -9.10
#